data_AF-A0A918G756-F1
#
_entry.id   AF-A0A918G756-F1
#
_cell.length_a   1.000
_cell.length_b   1.000
_cell.length_c   1.000
_cell.angle_alpha   90.00
_cell.angle_beta   90.00
_cell.angle_gamma   90.00
#
_symmetry.space_group_name_H-M   'P 1'
#
loop_
_entity.id
_entity.type
_entity.pdbx_description
1 polymer ?
#
loop_
_entity_poly.entity_id
_entity_poly.type
_entity_poly.pdbx_seq_one_letter_code
_entity_poly.pdbx_strand_id
1 'polypeptide(L)'
;MRRPLVLCLLSFLLGGVAVWLYRRRGSAADARTVDDPPTGRIPRATTEGRLTGTLDDLLNDDVLIDHNAYDERWAAVEIAPGPHPGSAFPLPDGGAPSDEYTVKGVADRFHTTESPHYPRVRAQLWFRNPADAERAGLSRWDA
;
A
#
# COMPACT_ATOMS: atom_id res chain seq x y z
N MET A 1 -12.94 -3.58 51.80
CA MET A 1 -12.74 -2.39 50.95
C MET A 1 -11.49 -2.53 50.05
N ARG A 2 -11.38 -3.58 49.22
CA ARG A 2 -10.20 -3.81 48.35
C ARG A 2 -10.53 -4.01 46.86
N ARG A 3 -11.80 -3.85 46.49
CA ARG A 3 -12.31 -4.10 45.13
C ARG A 3 -12.09 -2.97 44.10
N PRO A 4 -11.99 -1.67 44.46
CA PRO A 4 -11.85 -0.62 43.44
C PRO A 4 -10.44 -0.59 42.80
N LEU A 5 -9.39 -0.85 43.56
CA LEU A 5 -8.01 -0.88 43.03
C LEU A 5 -7.75 -2.08 42.09
N VAL A 6 -8.37 -3.23 42.37
CA VAL A 6 -8.25 -4.43 41.54
C VAL A 6 -8.89 -4.21 40.16
N LEU A 7 -10.02 -3.49 40.08
CA LEU A 7 -10.66 -3.15 38.81
C LEU A 7 -9.83 -2.13 38.00
N CYS A 8 -9.21 -1.14 38.65
CA CYS A 8 -8.33 -0.19 37.97
C CYS A 8 -7.09 -0.87 37.37
N LEU A 9 -6.45 -1.78 38.12
CA LEU A 9 -5.29 -2.53 37.64
C LEU A 9 -5.66 -3.47 36.49
N LEU A 10 -6.83 -4.11 36.57
CA LEU A 10 -7.30 -5.02 35.52
C LEU A 10 -7.61 -4.27 34.21
N SER A 11 -8.18 -3.06 34.28
CA SER A 11 -8.38 -2.20 33.11
C SER A 11 -7.05 -1.74 32.49
N PHE A 12 -6.05 -1.41 33.31
CA PHE A 12 -4.74 -0.98 32.82
C PHE A 12 -3.99 -2.14 32.15
N LEU A 13 -4.08 -3.34 32.74
CA LEU A 13 -3.55 -4.57 32.14
C LEU A 13 -4.26 -4.91 30.82
N LEU A 14 -5.60 -4.81 30.76
CA LEU A 14 -6.34 -5.10 29.53
C LEU A 14 -5.97 -4.13 28.39
N GLY A 15 -5.83 -2.84 28.71
CA GLY A 15 -5.39 -1.81 27.75
C GLY A 15 -3.96 -2.04 27.27
N GLY A 16 -3.04 -2.36 28.19
CA GLY A 16 -1.66 -2.69 27.85
C GLY A 16 -1.54 -3.92 26.96
N VAL A 17 -2.32 -4.98 27.25
CA VAL A 17 -2.36 -6.21 26.45
C VAL A 17 -2.98 -5.95 25.07
N ALA A 18 -4.03 -5.14 24.96
CA ALA A 18 -4.64 -4.79 23.68
C ALA A 18 -3.67 -3.99 22.78
N VAL A 19 -2.97 -2.99 23.35
CA VAL A 19 -1.93 -2.24 22.63
C VAL A 19 -0.75 -3.15 22.26
N TRP A 20 -0.34 -4.04 23.16
CA TRP A 20 0.72 -5.01 22.87
C TRP A 20 0.31 -5.98 21.75
N LEU A 21 -0.94 -6.46 21.72
CA LEU A 21 -1.45 -7.32 20.63
C LEU A 21 -1.56 -6.56 19.30
N TYR A 22 -1.97 -5.29 19.33
CA TYR A 22 -2.00 -4.43 18.15
C TYR A 22 -0.60 -4.22 17.56
N ARG A 23 0.40 -3.96 18.42
CA ARG A 23 1.81 -3.80 18.00
C ARG A 23 2.46 -5.12 17.59
N ARG A 24 2.14 -6.24 18.26
CA ARG A 24 2.70 -7.57 17.96
C ARG A 24 2.19 -8.14 16.65
N ARG A 25 0.96 -7.81 16.22
CA ARG A 25 0.43 -8.18 14.90
C ARG A 25 1.15 -7.49 13.74
N GLY A 26 1.81 -6.35 13.99
CA GLY A 26 2.56 -5.60 12.98
C GLY A 26 3.95 -6.14 12.62
N SER A 27 4.47 -7.15 13.32
CA SER A 27 5.85 -7.64 13.09
C SER A 27 5.93 -9.01 12.40
N ALA A 28 4.84 -9.52 11.82
CA ALA A 28 4.87 -10.78 11.06
C ALA A 28 5.18 -10.60 9.55
N ALA A 29 5.56 -9.41 9.11
CA ALA A 29 5.97 -9.16 7.73
C ALA A 29 7.50 -9.13 7.52
N ASP A 30 8.30 -9.15 8.60
CA ASP A 30 9.75 -8.90 8.53
C ASP A 30 10.63 -10.17 8.63
N ALA A 31 10.05 -11.34 8.36
CA ALA A 31 10.77 -12.61 8.40
C ALA A 31 10.58 -13.46 7.13
N ARG A 32 10.57 -12.81 5.95
CA ARG A 32 10.88 -13.47 4.69
C ARG A 32 12.15 -12.85 4.12
N THR A 33 13.28 -13.32 4.66
CA THR A 33 14.50 -13.64 3.89
C THR A 33 14.88 -12.62 2.80
N VAL A 34 15.40 -11.47 3.22
CA VAL A 34 16.37 -10.71 2.41
C VAL A 34 17.75 -11.21 2.84
N ASP A 35 18.14 -12.40 2.39
CA ASP A 35 19.52 -12.89 2.53
C ASP A 35 19.81 -14.07 1.59
N ASP A 36 19.41 -13.93 0.33
CA ASP A 36 20.14 -14.59 -0.76
C ASP A 36 20.32 -13.55 -1.88
N PRO A 37 21.56 -13.10 -2.18
CA PRO A 37 21.79 -12.39 -3.42
C PRO A 37 21.41 -13.36 -4.55
N PRO A 38 20.71 -12.93 -5.61
CA PRO A 38 20.51 -13.78 -6.78
C PRO A 38 21.86 -14.03 -7.42
N THR A 39 22.58 -15.05 -6.93
CA THR A 39 23.69 -15.68 -7.64
C THR A 39 23.09 -16.59 -8.70
N GLY A 40 22.18 -16.03 -9.51
CA GLY A 40 21.90 -16.55 -10.82
C GLY A 40 23.17 -16.27 -11.62
N ARG A 41 24.00 -17.29 -11.81
CA ARG A 41 25.03 -17.25 -12.84
C ARG A 41 24.34 -16.83 -14.14
N ILE A 42 24.65 -15.64 -14.62
CA ILE A 42 24.26 -15.21 -15.95
C ILE A 42 24.87 -16.25 -16.90
N PRO A 43 24.10 -17.07 -17.64
CA PRO A 43 24.68 -17.86 -18.70
C PRO A 43 25.30 -16.84 -19.66
N ARG A 44 26.63 -16.89 -19.80
CA ARG A 44 27.36 -16.13 -20.80
C ARG A 44 26.77 -16.55 -22.15
N ALA A 45 25.89 -15.72 -22.72
CA ALA A 45 25.48 -15.87 -24.09
C ALA A 45 26.77 -15.80 -24.93
N THR A 46 27.14 -16.92 -25.51
CA THR A 46 28.20 -16.99 -26.52
C THR A 46 27.75 -16.11 -27.68
N THR A 47 28.41 -14.98 -27.86
CA THR A 47 28.28 -14.11 -29.04
C THR A 47 28.84 -14.83 -30.26
N GLU A 48 28.11 -15.79 -30.80
CA GLU A 48 28.39 -16.38 -32.11
C GLU A 48 27.07 -16.55 -32.88
N GLY A 49 26.35 -15.45 -33.03
CA GLY A 49 25.25 -15.30 -33.99
C GLY A 49 25.56 -14.10 -34.85
N ARG A 50 26.18 -14.34 -36.00
CA ARG A 50 26.41 -13.34 -37.05
C ARG A 50 25.08 -12.63 -37.36
N LEU A 51 25.02 -11.32 -37.09
CA LEU A 51 23.88 -10.46 -37.47
C LEU A 51 23.90 -10.29 -39.00
N THR A 52 23.25 -11.21 -39.70
CA THR A 52 23.01 -11.13 -41.16
C THR A 52 21.58 -10.74 -41.53
N GLY A 53 20.77 -10.33 -40.56
CA GLY A 53 19.45 -9.74 -40.82
C GLY A 53 19.57 -8.27 -41.19
N THR A 54 18.83 -7.84 -42.21
CA THR A 54 18.68 -6.43 -42.58
C THR A 54 18.03 -5.66 -41.41
N LEU A 55 18.27 -4.34 -41.29
CA LEU A 55 17.74 -3.52 -40.19
C LEU A 55 16.20 -3.63 -40.05
N ASP A 56 15.51 -3.90 -41.16
CA ASP A 56 14.08 -4.19 -41.18
C ASP A 56 13.71 -5.51 -40.48
N ASP A 57 14.55 -6.55 -40.51
CA ASP A 57 14.29 -7.82 -39.81
C ASP A 57 14.42 -7.70 -38.29
N LEU A 58 15.27 -6.79 -37.80
CA LEU A 58 15.48 -6.57 -36.36
C LEU A 58 14.39 -5.68 -35.73
N LEU A 59 13.64 -4.95 -36.55
CA LEU A 59 12.45 -4.20 -36.13
C LEU A 59 11.17 -5.03 -36.27
N ASN A 60 11.22 -6.10 -37.06
CA ASN A 60 10.12 -7.02 -37.29
C ASN A 60 10.24 -8.32 -36.47
N ASP A 61 11.26 -8.41 -35.60
CA ASP A 61 11.34 -9.45 -34.58
C ASP A 61 10.27 -9.11 -33.55
N ASP A 62 9.11 -9.75 -33.72
CA ASP A 62 8.08 -9.99 -32.72
C ASP A 62 8.69 -10.82 -31.58
N VAL A 63 9.78 -10.32 -30.97
CA VAL A 63 10.11 -10.62 -29.59
C VAL A 63 8.86 -10.19 -28.86
N LEU A 64 8.06 -11.20 -28.56
CA LEU A 64 7.04 -11.20 -27.56
C LEU A 64 7.75 -10.77 -26.26
N ILE A 65 8.01 -9.47 -26.11
CA ILE A 65 7.82 -8.81 -24.84
C ILE A 65 6.36 -9.10 -24.59
N ASP A 66 6.15 -10.23 -23.93
CA ASP A 66 4.92 -10.62 -23.32
C ASP A 66 4.50 -9.42 -22.46
N HIS A 67 3.73 -8.52 -23.06
CA HIS A 67 3.18 -7.36 -22.38
C HIS A 67 2.25 -7.83 -21.25
N ASN A 68 1.80 -9.08 -21.29
CA ASN A 68 0.99 -9.73 -20.26
C ASN A 68 1.83 -10.32 -19.10
N ALA A 69 3.16 -10.51 -19.26
CA ALA A 69 4.06 -10.81 -18.13
C ALA A 69 4.20 -9.62 -17.16
N TYR A 70 3.81 -8.42 -17.59
CA TYR A 70 3.66 -7.27 -16.70
C TYR A 70 2.32 -7.26 -15.95
N ASP A 71 1.28 -7.94 -16.45
CA ASP A 71 -0.05 -7.93 -15.82
C ASP A 71 -0.16 -8.91 -14.65
N GLU A 72 0.55 -10.04 -14.69
CA GLU A 72 0.42 -11.09 -13.66
C GLU A 72 1.20 -10.77 -12.36
N ARG A 73 2.25 -9.93 -12.44
CA ARG A 73 3.06 -9.57 -11.25
C ARG A 73 2.49 -8.40 -10.44
N TRP A 74 1.51 -7.69 -10.98
CA TRP A 74 0.78 -6.62 -10.29
C TRP A 74 -0.63 -7.11 -9.97
N ALA A 75 -0.71 -8.23 -9.25
CA ALA A 75 -1.96 -8.73 -8.70
C ALA A 75 -2.74 -7.55 -8.11
N ALA A 76 -3.93 -7.28 -8.66
CA ALA A 76 -4.82 -6.24 -8.20
C ALA A 76 -4.90 -6.30 -6.68
N VAL A 77 -4.36 -5.29 -6.00
CA VAL A 77 -4.40 -5.27 -4.54
C VAL A 77 -5.88 -5.24 -4.18
N GLU A 78 -6.32 -6.29 -3.49
CA GLU A 78 -7.70 -6.38 -3.00
C GLU A 78 -7.97 -5.12 -2.18
N ILE A 79 -8.90 -4.29 -2.66
CA ILE A 79 -9.22 -3.01 -2.04
C ILE A 79 -9.93 -3.31 -0.72
N ALA A 80 -9.19 -3.23 0.38
CA ALA A 80 -9.73 -3.43 1.71
C ALA A 80 -10.71 -2.26 2.04
N PRO A 81 -12.02 -2.52 2.16
CA PRO A 81 -12.99 -1.47 2.43
C PRO A 81 -12.74 -0.88 3.82
N GLY A 82 -12.89 0.43 3.93
CA GLY A 82 -12.74 1.18 5.16
C GLY A 82 -14.03 1.24 5.98
N PRO A 83 -13.99 1.88 7.16
CA PRO A 83 -15.11 1.95 8.09
C PRO A 83 -16.27 2.83 7.60
N HIS A 84 -16.04 3.70 6.62
CA HIS A 84 -17.04 4.62 6.07
C HIS A 84 -17.43 4.24 4.63
N PRO A 85 -18.67 4.52 4.19
CA PRO A 85 -19.07 4.31 2.81
C PRO A 85 -18.15 5.06 1.83
N GLY A 86 -17.67 4.37 0.80
CA GLY A 86 -16.75 4.96 -0.19
C GLY A 86 -15.32 5.15 0.31
N SER A 87 -15.00 4.63 1.49
CA SER A 87 -13.65 4.64 2.04
C SER A 87 -12.93 3.31 1.88
N ALA A 88 -11.61 3.34 1.80
CA ALA A 88 -10.74 2.16 1.70
C ALA A 88 -9.45 2.38 2.49
N PHE A 89 -8.90 1.29 3.03
CA PHE A 89 -7.60 1.34 3.69
C PHE A 89 -6.48 1.61 2.68
N PRO A 90 -5.42 2.33 3.10
CA PRO A 90 -4.25 2.54 2.26
C PRO A 90 -3.51 1.23 2.01
N LEU A 91 -2.71 1.25 0.95
CA LEU A 91 -1.69 0.25 0.71
C LEU A 91 -0.62 0.27 1.82
N PRO A 92 0.21 -0.79 1.96
CA PRO A 92 1.27 -0.85 2.96
C PRO A 92 2.27 0.33 2.92
N ASP A 93 2.43 0.98 1.77
CA ASP A 93 3.26 2.17 1.56
C ASP A 93 2.55 3.51 1.89
N GLY A 94 1.26 3.46 2.23
CA GLY A 94 0.39 4.62 2.44
C GLY A 94 -0.23 5.16 1.15
N GLY A 95 -0.04 4.48 0.01
CA GLY A 95 -0.59 4.81 -1.29
C GLY A 95 -2.09 4.52 -1.40
N ALA A 96 -2.70 5.08 -2.45
CA ALA A 96 -4.10 4.83 -2.78
C ALA A 96 -4.28 3.38 -3.20
N PRO A 97 -5.35 2.70 -2.76
CA PRO A 97 -5.62 1.32 -3.19
C PRO A 97 -6.00 1.22 -4.67
N SER A 98 -6.46 2.32 -5.28
CA SER A 98 -6.76 2.44 -6.71
C SER A 98 -6.83 3.92 -7.09
N ASP A 99 -6.69 4.24 -8.38
CA ASP A 99 -6.75 5.60 -8.94
C ASP A 99 -8.08 6.33 -8.68
N GLU A 100 -9.16 5.59 -8.41
CA GLU A 100 -10.45 6.18 -8.02
C GLU A 100 -10.41 6.89 -6.66
N TYR A 101 -9.42 6.56 -5.82
CA TYR A 101 -9.29 7.08 -4.47
C TYR A 101 -8.33 8.27 -4.45
N THR A 102 -8.89 9.47 -4.56
CA THR A 102 -8.12 10.72 -4.70
C THR A 102 -8.17 11.62 -3.46
N VAL A 103 -8.88 11.20 -2.40
CA VAL A 103 -9.06 12.00 -1.19
C VAL A 103 -8.39 11.29 -0.01
N LYS A 104 -7.43 11.97 0.62
CA LYS A 104 -6.66 11.45 1.75
C LYS A 104 -7.27 11.89 3.08
N GLY A 105 -7.84 10.97 3.84
CA GLY A 105 -8.26 11.18 5.22
C GLY A 105 -7.12 10.95 6.20
N VAL A 106 -6.84 11.96 7.04
CA VAL A 106 -5.83 11.90 8.10
C VAL A 106 -6.37 12.55 9.37
N ALA A 107 -6.43 11.76 10.43
CA ALA A 107 -6.97 12.18 11.73
C ALA A 107 -8.40 12.72 11.58
N ASP A 108 -8.58 14.03 11.75
CA ASP A 108 -9.85 14.76 11.69
C ASP A 108 -10.04 15.56 10.39
N ARG A 109 -9.09 15.47 9.45
CA ARG A 109 -9.11 16.26 8.21
C ARG A 109 -8.99 15.40 6.96
N PHE A 110 -9.48 15.92 5.84
CA PHE A 110 -9.25 15.35 4.51
C PHE A 110 -8.50 16.32 3.59
N HIS A 111 -7.60 15.76 2.79
CA HIS A 111 -6.83 16.46 1.76
C HIS A 111 -7.24 15.96 0.38
N THR A 112 -7.58 16.90 -0.50
CA THR A 112 -7.76 16.67 -1.94
C THR A 112 -6.47 17.02 -2.69
N THR A 113 -6.42 16.74 -3.99
CA THR A 113 -5.31 17.13 -4.89
C THR A 113 -5.03 18.63 -4.90
N GLU A 114 -5.99 19.46 -4.47
CA GLU A 114 -5.85 20.90 -4.32
C GLU A 114 -5.01 21.31 -3.09
N SER A 115 -4.80 20.41 -2.12
CA SER A 115 -4.08 20.75 -0.90
C SER A 115 -2.56 20.82 -1.13
N PRO A 116 -1.86 21.88 -0.69
CA PRO A 116 -0.40 21.99 -0.79
C PRO A 116 0.37 20.85 -0.11
N HIS A 117 -0.25 20.20 0.87
CA HIS A 117 0.35 19.12 1.64
C HIS A 117 -0.02 17.73 1.10
N TYR A 118 -0.91 17.64 0.11
CA TYR A 118 -1.37 16.38 -0.47
C TYR A 118 -0.26 15.37 -0.80
N PRO A 119 0.88 15.73 -1.44
CA PRO A 119 1.93 14.75 -1.77
C PRO A 119 2.71 14.26 -0.54
N ARG A 120 2.77 15.04 0.54
CA ARG A 120 3.55 14.73 1.74
C ARG A 120 2.75 13.93 2.77
N VAL A 121 1.45 14.19 2.82
CA VAL A 121 0.54 13.57 3.78
C VAL A 121 0.32 12.09 3.42
N ARG A 122 0.53 11.22 4.41
CA ARG A 122 0.21 9.79 4.34
C ARG A 122 -1.23 9.59 4.81
N ALA A 123 -2.06 9.03 3.94
CA ALA A 123 -3.46 8.76 4.26
C ALA A 123 -3.56 7.62 5.28
N GLN A 124 -4.42 7.77 6.27
CA GLN A 124 -4.86 6.65 7.12
C GLN A 124 -6.09 5.97 6.50
N LEU A 125 -6.85 6.75 5.74
CA LEU A 125 -8.03 6.30 5.03
C LEU A 125 -8.12 7.03 3.69
N TRP A 126 -8.50 6.32 2.65
CA TRP A 126 -8.70 6.87 1.33
C TRP A 126 -10.18 6.95 1.00
N PHE A 127 -10.61 8.01 0.34
CA PHE A 127 -11.98 8.19 -0.13
C PHE A 127 -12.01 8.47 -1.63
N ARG A 128 -13.11 8.09 -2.29
CA ARG A 128 -13.34 8.39 -3.71
C ARG A 128 -13.71 9.85 -3.94
N ASN A 129 -14.46 10.44 -3.03
CA ASN A 129 -14.94 11.81 -3.14
C ASN A 129 -14.91 12.55 -1.78
N PRO A 130 -14.87 13.90 -1.79
CA PRO A 130 -14.88 14.70 -0.57
C PRO A 130 -16.16 14.54 0.26
N ALA A 131 -17.32 14.35 -0.38
CA ALA A 131 -18.59 14.20 0.30
C ALA A 131 -18.63 12.95 1.21
N ASP A 132 -17.96 11.88 0.82
CA ASP A 132 -17.79 10.67 1.63
C ASP A 132 -16.93 10.94 2.87
N ALA A 133 -15.89 11.76 2.71
CA ALA A 133 -15.03 12.18 3.82
C ALA A 133 -15.76 13.11 4.80
N GLU A 134 -16.55 14.06 4.29
CA GLU A 134 -17.38 14.94 5.12
C GLU A 134 -18.44 14.15 5.90
N ARG A 135 -19.08 13.16 5.26
CA ARG A 135 -20.00 12.23 5.96
C ARG A 135 -19.30 11.37 7.01
N ALA A 136 -18.01 11.10 6.84
CA ALA A 136 -17.18 10.46 7.86
C ALA A 136 -16.82 11.40 9.02
N GLY A 137 -17.23 12.68 8.97
CA GLY A 137 -16.96 13.69 9.98
C GLY A 137 -15.58 14.35 9.86
N LEU A 138 -14.93 14.21 8.71
CA LEU A 138 -13.65 14.86 8.43
C LEU A 138 -13.88 16.28 7.91
N SER A 139 -13.10 17.23 8.40
CA SER A 139 -13.09 18.61 7.90
C SER A 139 -12.14 18.76 6.71
N ARG A 140 -12.44 19.67 5.79
CA ARG A 140 -11.49 19.99 4.71
C ARG A 140 -10.21 20.56 5.34
N TRP A 141 -9.07 20.30 4.70
CA TRP A 141 -7.76 20.72 5.20
C TRP A 141 -7.64 22.23 5.49
N ASP A 142 -8.44 23.07 4.82
CA ASP A 142 -8.49 24.54 4.91
C ASP A 142 -9.64 25.08 5.78
N ALA A 143 -10.37 24.20 6.47
CA ALA A 143 -11.44 24.57 7.41
C ALA A 143 -10.91 24.88 8.83
#